data_AF-A0A7D7N3G8-F1
#
_entry.id   AF-A0A7D7N3G8-F1
#
_cell.length_a   1.000
_cell.length_b   1.000
_cell.length_c   1.000
_cell.angle_alpha   90.00
_cell.angle_beta   90.00
_cell.angle_gamma   90.00
#
_symmetry.space_group_name_H-M   'P 1'
#
loop_
_entity.id
_entity.type
_entity.pdbx_description
1 polymer ?
#
loop_
_entity_poly.entity_id
_entity_poly.type
_entity_poly.pdbx_seq_one_letter_code
_entity_poly.pdbx_strand_id
1 'polypeptide(L)'
;MKKVCLSLLLAAGLAAPALTLADNGQDTAARLLYLEQRVEELSRRVLTLEQQNRQQQHIIIENRRQTPTTYACSVSVFGKTYEALDQNEGVARHKVRQACGTQQNAMFCTNRDIKCQAYR
;
A
#
# COMPACT_ATOMS: atom_id res chain seq x y z
N MET A 1 -43.35 -44.15 -12.74
CA MET A 1 -42.37 -44.93 -11.93
C MET A 1 -41.90 -46.15 -12.70
N LYS A 2 -40.66 -46.16 -13.21
CA LYS A 2 -39.92 -47.41 -13.53
C LYS A 2 -38.43 -47.09 -13.67
N LYS A 3 -37.76 -47.26 -12.53
CA LYS A 3 -36.42 -47.84 -12.34
C LYS A 3 -35.27 -47.26 -13.16
N VAL A 4 -34.63 -46.26 -12.56
CA VAL A 4 -33.18 -46.13 -12.52
C VAL A 4 -32.59 -47.44 -11.96
N CYS A 5 -31.55 -47.97 -12.60
CA CYS A 5 -30.32 -48.40 -11.92
C CYS A 5 -29.32 -49.02 -12.90
N LEU A 6 -28.09 -48.51 -12.82
CA LEU A 6 -26.82 -49.23 -12.91
C LEU A 6 -26.53 -49.95 -14.26
N SER A 7 -25.43 -49.67 -14.96
CA SER A 7 -24.08 -49.79 -14.42
C SER A 7 -23.04 -49.26 -15.43
N LEU A 8 -22.06 -48.53 -14.89
CA LEU A 8 -20.62 -48.68 -15.12
C LEU A 8 -20.00 -48.43 -16.52
N LEU A 9 -19.11 -47.41 -16.47
CA LEU A 9 -17.72 -47.40 -16.95
C LEU A 9 -17.46 -47.22 -18.46
N LEU A 10 -16.96 -46.06 -18.86
CA LEU A 10 -15.52 -45.74 -18.97
C LEU A 10 -14.79 -46.54 -20.07
N ALA A 11 -14.69 -45.90 -21.23
CA ALA A 11 -13.54 -45.95 -22.15
C ALA A 11 -13.58 -44.62 -22.92
N ALA A 12 -12.82 -43.58 -22.55
CA ALA A 12 -11.39 -43.42 -22.81
C ALA A 12 -11.02 -43.87 -24.23
N GLY A 13 -10.76 -42.90 -25.12
CA GLY A 13 -10.04 -43.20 -26.36
C GLY A 13 -10.36 -42.26 -27.52
N LEU A 14 -9.43 -41.33 -27.77
CA LEU A 14 -9.10 -40.81 -29.10
C LEU A 14 -10.12 -39.89 -29.78
N ALA A 15 -10.40 -38.74 -29.17
CA ALA A 15 -10.62 -37.54 -29.98
C ALA A 15 -9.24 -36.91 -30.27
N ALA A 16 -8.48 -37.53 -31.16
CA ALA A 16 -7.40 -36.83 -31.83
C ALA A 16 -8.04 -35.73 -32.69
N PRO A 17 -7.75 -34.43 -32.47
CA PRO A 17 -8.10 -33.46 -33.49
C PRO A 17 -7.28 -33.81 -34.73
N ALA A 18 -8.00 -34.15 -35.80
CA ALA A 18 -7.46 -34.40 -37.10
C ALA A 18 -6.47 -33.28 -37.47
N LEU A 19 -5.23 -33.67 -37.78
CA LEU A 19 -4.25 -32.81 -38.42
C LEU A 19 -4.79 -32.41 -39.79
N THR A 20 -5.45 -31.26 -39.87
CA THR A 20 -5.66 -30.58 -41.13
C THR A 20 -4.33 -29.95 -41.52
N LEU A 21 -3.58 -30.63 -42.40
CA LEU A 21 -2.57 -29.98 -43.23
C LEU A 21 -3.30 -29.06 -44.21
N ALA A 22 -3.66 -27.88 -43.71
CA ALA A 22 -3.85 -26.69 -44.53
C ALA A 22 -2.69 -25.76 -44.21
N ASP A 23 -2.21 -25.04 -45.22
CA ASP A 23 -1.13 -24.05 -45.30
C ASP A 23 -1.02 -23.01 -44.14
N ASN A 24 -1.92 -23.06 -43.16
CA ASN A 24 -1.85 -22.40 -41.85
C ASN A 24 -0.76 -22.95 -40.91
N GLY A 25 -0.11 -24.08 -41.23
CA GLY A 25 0.92 -24.69 -40.38
C GLY A 25 2.16 -23.81 -40.18
N GLN A 26 2.56 -23.07 -41.23
CA GLN A 26 3.70 -22.15 -41.18
C GLN A 26 3.39 -20.90 -40.34
N ASP A 27 2.17 -20.36 -40.47
CA ASP A 27 1.69 -19.21 -39.70
C ASP A 27 1.43 -19.56 -38.23
N THR A 28 0.88 -20.74 -37.96
CA THR A 28 0.67 -21.22 -36.58
C THR A 28 1.99 -21.53 -35.88
N ALA A 29 2.99 -22.09 -36.55
CA ALA A 29 4.33 -22.30 -35.99
C ALA A 29 5.05 -20.97 -35.69
N ALA A 30 4.99 -20.01 -36.62
CA ALA A 30 5.56 -18.67 -36.39
C ALA A 30 4.87 -17.93 -35.23
N ARG A 31 3.54 -18.03 -35.16
CA ARG A 31 2.74 -17.46 -34.07
C ARG A 31 3.03 -18.13 -32.73
N LEU A 32 3.25 -19.44 -32.70
CA LEU A 32 3.60 -20.17 -31.48
C LEU A 32 4.93 -19.67 -30.91
N LEU A 33 5.97 -19.58 -31.75
CA LEU A 33 7.29 -19.08 -31.35
C LEU A 33 7.23 -17.64 -30.82
N TYR A 34 6.45 -16.78 -31.49
CA TYR A 34 6.22 -15.40 -31.04
C TYR A 34 5.56 -15.36 -29.65
N LEU A 35 4.57 -16.21 -29.43
CA LEU A 35 3.87 -16.29 -28.15
C LEU A 35 4.78 -16.84 -27.04
N GLU A 36 5.58 -17.86 -27.32
CA GLU A 36 6.54 -18.42 -26.37
C GLU A 36 7.57 -17.36 -25.92
N GLN A 37 8.14 -16.62 -26.88
CA GLN A 37 9.07 -15.54 -26.58
C GLN A 37 8.42 -14.45 -25.71
N ARG A 38 7.16 -14.11 -26.00
CA ARG A 38 6.43 -13.08 -25.26
C ARG A 38 6.04 -13.53 -23.85
N VAL A 39 5.74 -14.82 -23.68
CA VAL A 39 5.48 -15.42 -22.35
C VAL A 39 6.76 -15.40 -21.53
N GLU A 40 7.91 -15.74 -22.11
CA GLU A 40 9.19 -15.70 -21.41
C GLU A 40 9.56 -14.28 -20.96
N GLU A 41 9.42 -13.30 -21.86
CA GLU A 41 9.67 -11.90 -21.55
C GLU A 41 8.76 -11.40 -20.43
N LEU A 42 7.46 -11.71 -20.52
CA LEU A 42 6.48 -11.27 -19.53
C LEU A 42 6.74 -11.93 -18.16
N SER A 43 7.10 -13.21 -18.16
CA SER A 43 7.44 -13.95 -16.94
C SER A 43 8.65 -13.33 -16.23
N ARG A 44 9.69 -12.95 -16.99
CA ARG A 44 10.87 -12.26 -16.44
C ARG A 44 10.51 -10.89 -15.83
N ARG A 45 9.63 -10.13 -16.48
CA ARG A 45 9.15 -8.84 -15.96
C ARG A 45 8.35 -9.00 -14.68
N VAL A 46 7.46 -9.99 -14.61
CA VAL A 46 6.68 -10.28 -13.39
C VAL A 46 7.61 -10.63 -12.23
N LEU A 47 8.58 -11.53 -12.42
CA LEU A 47 9.55 -11.89 -11.39
C LEU A 47 10.33 -10.68 -10.88
N THR A 48 10.76 -9.80 -11.80
CA THR A 48 11.49 -8.57 -11.44
C THR A 48 10.61 -7.64 -10.60
N LEU A 49 9.36 -7.43 -11.00
CA LEU A 49 8.41 -6.59 -10.28
C LEU A 49 8.05 -7.16 -8.91
N GLU A 50 7.86 -8.48 -8.81
CA GLU A 50 7.62 -9.14 -7.52
C GLU A 50 8.81 -9.00 -6.58
N GLN A 51 10.04 -9.09 -7.08
CA GLN A 51 11.25 -8.89 -6.29
C GLN A 51 11.36 -7.44 -5.79
N GLN A 52 11.09 -6.46 -6.66
CA GLN A 52 11.08 -5.04 -6.29
C GLN A 52 9.99 -4.75 -5.25
N ASN A 53 8.79 -5.30 -5.42
CA ASN A 53 7.70 -5.12 -4.47
C ASN A 53 8.03 -5.75 -3.12
N ARG A 54 8.60 -6.97 -3.10
CA ARG A 54 9.12 -7.57 -1.87
C ARG A 54 10.14 -6.69 -1.18
N GLN A 55 11.10 -6.10 -1.91
CA GLN A 55 12.09 -5.18 -1.33
C GLN A 55 11.44 -3.90 -0.76
N GLN A 56 10.42 -3.36 -1.41
CA GLN A 56 9.68 -2.19 -0.91
C GLN A 56 8.82 -2.51 0.33
N GLN A 57 8.26 -3.72 0.41
CA GLN A 57 7.45 -4.16 1.54
C GLN A 57 8.25 -4.36 2.85
N HIS A 58 9.59 -4.38 2.79
CA HIS A 58 10.46 -4.53 3.97
C HIS A 58 10.75 -3.23 4.72
N ILE A 59 10.00 -2.14 4.48
CA ILE A 59 9.94 -1.04 5.46
C ILE A 59 9.10 -1.53 6.65
N ILE A 60 9.70 -2.40 7.45
CA ILE A 60 9.19 -2.78 8.76
C ILE A 60 9.34 -1.52 9.62
N ILE A 61 8.26 -0.75 9.75
CA ILE A 61 8.15 0.22 10.83
C ILE A 61 8.06 -0.64 12.09
N GLU A 62 9.21 -0.93 12.70
CA GLU A 62 9.25 -1.58 14.00
C GLU A 62 8.42 -0.73 14.95
N ASN A 63 7.22 -1.21 15.27
CA ASN A 63 6.37 -0.65 16.31
C ASN A 63 6.98 -1.06 17.66
N ARG A 64 8.19 -0.55 17.94
CA ARG A 64 8.71 -0.48 19.29
C ARG A 64 7.62 0.22 20.07
N ARG A 65 7.06 -0.44 21.10
CA ARG A 65 6.08 0.17 22.01
C ARG A 65 6.73 1.40 22.63
N GLN A 66 6.68 2.53 21.91
CA GLN A 66 7.11 3.82 22.40
C GLN A 66 6.04 4.19 23.42
N THR A 67 6.45 4.44 24.66
CA THR A 67 5.54 5.05 25.62
C THR A 67 5.00 6.32 24.96
N PRO A 68 3.66 6.51 24.96
CA PRO A 68 3.05 7.61 24.23
C PRO A 68 3.62 8.91 24.78
N THR A 69 4.48 9.56 24.00
CA THR A 69 5.09 10.83 24.39
C THR A 69 4.04 11.91 24.17
N THR A 70 3.66 12.60 25.23
CA THR A 70 2.73 13.74 25.16
C THR A 70 3.53 15.04 25.18
N TYR A 71 3.26 15.91 24.22
CA TYR A 71 3.87 17.23 24.10
C TYR A 71 2.92 18.27 24.69
N ALA A 72 3.37 19.00 25.72
CA ALA A 72 2.72 20.22 26.17
C ALA A 72 3.42 21.41 25.52
N CYS A 73 2.69 22.17 24.71
CA CYS A 73 3.19 23.38 24.10
C CYS A 73 2.49 24.59 24.71
N SER A 74 3.22 25.69 24.89
CA SER A 74 2.66 26.94 25.40
C SER A 74 3.30 28.19 24.78
N VAL A 75 2.54 29.28 24.78
CA VAL A 75 3.03 30.63 24.45
C VAL A 75 2.38 31.65 25.38
N SER A 76 3.17 32.60 25.86
CA SER A 76 2.70 33.69 26.71
C SER A 76 2.83 35.02 26.00
N VAL A 77 1.71 35.71 25.83
CA VAL A 77 1.61 36.98 25.11
C VAL A 77 0.72 37.93 25.90
N PHE A 78 1.20 39.15 26.18
CA PHE A 78 0.46 40.18 26.94
C PHE A 78 -0.13 39.68 28.27
N GLY A 79 0.63 38.87 29.01
CA GLY A 79 0.19 38.32 30.30
C GLY A 79 -0.84 37.19 30.23
N LYS A 80 -1.21 36.74 29.02
CA LYS A 80 -2.04 35.54 28.81
C LYS A 80 -1.17 34.38 28.34
N THR A 81 -1.45 33.18 28.86
CA THR A 81 -0.79 31.95 28.42
C THR A 81 -1.79 31.06 27.69
N TYR A 82 -1.40 30.59 26.51
CA TYR A 82 -2.14 29.64 25.71
C TYR A 82 -1.37 28.32 25.72
N GLU A 83 -2.05 27.22 26.03
CA GLU A 83 -1.44 25.90 26.18
C GLU A 83 -2.26 24.84 25.44
N ALA A 84 -1.58 23.85 24.86
CA ALA A 84 -2.21 22.67 24.29
C ALA A 84 -1.35 21.42 24.44
N LEU A 85 -2.02 20.28 24.56
CA LEU A 85 -1.43 18.95 24.69
C LEU A 85 -1.75 18.12 23.44
N ASP A 86 -0.77 17.36 22.97
CA ASP A 86 -0.96 16.37 21.90
C ASP A 86 0.13 15.29 21.91
N GLN A 87 -0.12 14.15 21.27
CA GLN A 87 0.91 13.11 21.04
C GLN A 87 1.88 13.49 19.91
N ASN A 88 1.51 14.50 19.11
CA ASN A 88 2.34 15.06 18.05
C ASN A 88 2.68 16.52 18.35
N GLU A 89 3.98 16.83 18.47
CA GLU A 89 4.46 18.20 18.75
C GLU A 89 3.92 19.23 17.76
N GLY A 90 3.87 18.90 16.47
CA GLY A 90 3.37 19.79 15.42
C GLY A 90 1.89 20.14 15.61
N VAL A 91 1.08 19.17 16.03
CA VAL A 91 -0.33 19.37 16.33
C VAL A 91 -0.51 20.20 17.60
N ALA A 92 0.26 19.93 18.67
CA ALA A 92 0.25 20.73 19.89
C ALA A 92 0.62 22.20 19.60
N ARG A 93 1.69 22.44 18.84
CA ARG A 93 2.08 23.80 18.39
C ARG A 93 0.99 24.48 17.58
N HIS A 94 0.36 23.77 16.65
CA HIS A 94 -0.71 24.33 15.84
C HIS A 94 -1.90 24.77 16.70
N LYS A 95 -2.32 23.95 17.66
CA LYS A 95 -3.41 24.26 18.60
C LYS A 95 -3.11 25.50 19.43
N VAL A 96 -1.90 25.61 19.98
CA VAL A 96 -1.46 26.81 20.73
C VAL A 96 -1.50 28.06 19.85
N ARG A 97 -0.96 27.97 18.63
CA ARG A 97 -0.96 29.10 17.69
C ARG A 97 -2.37 29.53 17.32
N GLN A 98 -3.25 28.57 17.06
CA GLN A 98 -4.65 28.84 16.75
C GLN A 98 -5.33 29.54 17.94
N ALA A 99 -5.18 29.01 19.15
CA ALA A 99 -5.73 29.60 20.37
C ALA A 99 -5.22 31.04 20.59
N CYS A 100 -3.91 31.27 20.47
CA CYS A 100 -3.33 32.60 20.54
C CYS A 100 -3.89 33.53 19.45
N GLY A 101 -3.92 33.07 18.20
CA GLY A 101 -4.36 33.86 17.04
C GLY A 101 -5.86 34.19 17.03
N THR A 102 -6.68 33.51 17.84
CA THR A 102 -8.09 33.90 18.03
C THR A 102 -8.27 35.16 18.88
N GLN A 103 -7.29 35.48 19.73
CA GLN A 103 -7.40 36.59 20.68
C GLN A 103 -6.36 37.69 20.42
N GLN A 104 -5.24 37.33 19.82
CA GLN A 104 -4.09 38.20 19.59
C GLN A 104 -3.76 38.29 18.11
N ASN A 105 -3.03 39.33 17.71
CA ASN A 105 -2.52 39.44 16.35
C ASN A 105 -1.54 38.29 16.04
N ALA A 106 -1.64 37.73 14.84
CA ALA A 106 -0.81 36.62 14.37
C ALA A 106 0.71 36.88 14.51
N MET A 107 1.14 38.14 14.47
CA MET A 107 2.54 38.54 14.65
C MET A 107 3.11 38.15 16.02
N PHE A 108 2.27 38.02 17.05
CA PHE A 108 2.69 37.62 18.40
C PHE A 108 2.53 36.12 18.67
N CYS A 109 1.89 35.39 17.75
CA CYS A 109 1.58 33.97 17.89
C CYS A 109 2.48 33.13 16.97
N THR A 110 3.77 33.47 16.87
CA THR A 110 4.67 32.78 15.94
C THR A 110 5.12 31.43 16.50
N ASN A 111 5.42 30.47 15.61
CA ASN A 111 5.93 29.16 16.02
C ASN A 111 7.26 29.23 16.79
N ARG A 112 8.04 30.32 16.64
CA ARG A 112 9.34 30.51 17.30
C ARG A 112 9.19 30.77 18.80
N ASP A 113 8.08 31.39 19.19
CA ASP A 113 7.79 31.78 20.58
C ASP A 113 7.13 30.65 21.36
N ILE A 114 6.54 29.67 20.67
CA ILE A 114 5.93 28.48 21.28
C ILE A 114 7.02 27.57 21.84
N LYS A 115 6.95 27.32 23.15
CA LYS A 115 7.81 26.36 23.86
C LYS A 115 7.07 25.04 24.01
N CYS A 116 7.74 23.92 23.75
CA CYS A 116 7.16 22.59 23.90
C CYS A 116 8.01 21.73 24.82
N GLN A 117 7.36 20.98 25.69
CA GLN A 117 7.97 20.00 26.58
C GLN A 117 7.35 18.63 26.33
N ALA A 118 8.18 17.60 26.28
CA ALA A 118 7.77 16.22 26.05
C ALA A 118 7.71 15.47 27.40
N TYR A 119 6.59 14.81 27.65
CA TYR A 119 6.33 13.97 28.81
C TYR A 119 6.16 12.52 28.35
N ARG A 120 6.72 11.57 29.10
CA ARG A 120 6.69 10.13 28.80
C ARG A 120 6.12 9.34 29.95
#